data_AF-A0A3D8YJ22-F1
#
_entry.id   AF-A0A3D8YJ22-F1
#
_cell.length_a   1.000
_cell.length_b   1.000
_cell.length_c   1.000
_cell.angle_alpha   90.00
_cell.angle_beta   90.00
_cell.angle_gamma   90.00
#
_symmetry.space_group_name_H-M   'P 1'
#
loop_
_entity.id
_entity.type
_entity.pdbx_description
1 polymer ?
#
loop_
_entity_poly.entity_id
_entity_poly.type
_entity_poly.pdbx_seq_one_letter_code
_entity_poly.pdbx_strand_id
1 'polypeptide(L)'
;MDYIAYFCGNDLEKNAQNRRLFYQLVGAFLRMFVELNNLEKPIYSKEEMRQIKQEAQFYRHLQKMIGLNSGDSVDLKSYSEEMRRILDAYIKATDSEVLFQIE
;
A
#
# COMPACT_ATOMS: atom_id res chain seq x y z
N MET A 1 0.47 -7.36 16.20
CA MET A 1 1.82 -7.84 16.55
C MET A 1 2.29 -8.97 15.62
N ASP A 2 1.36 -9.73 15.02
CA ASP A 2 1.66 -10.93 14.25
C ASP A 2 2.49 -10.72 12.98
N TYR A 3 2.23 -9.65 12.21
CA TYR A 3 3.01 -9.39 10.99
C TYR A 3 4.48 -9.09 11.27
N ILE A 4 4.79 -8.31 12.32
CA ILE A 4 6.19 -8.03 12.66
C ILE A 4 6.90 -9.29 13.12
N ALA A 5 6.27 -10.12 13.96
CA ALA A 5 6.84 -11.40 14.34
C ALA A 5 7.08 -12.32 13.13
N TYR A 6 6.13 -12.35 12.18
CA TYR A 6 6.23 -13.16 10.96
C TYR A 6 7.32 -12.68 10.00
N PHE A 7 7.49 -11.37 9.82
CA PHE A 7 8.44 -10.81 8.85
C PHE A 7 9.80 -10.41 9.45
N CYS A 8 9.89 -10.25 10.76
CA CYS A 8 11.05 -9.69 11.47
C CYS A 8 11.44 -10.52 12.72
N GLY A 9 10.93 -11.74 12.85
CA GLY A 9 11.32 -12.67 13.92
C GLY A 9 12.74 -13.25 13.78
N ASN A 10 13.03 -14.29 14.54
CA ASN A 10 14.40 -14.80 14.72
C ASN A 10 14.97 -15.59 13.51
N ASP A 11 14.12 -16.15 12.65
CA ASP A 11 14.56 -16.87 11.43
C ASP A 11 14.88 -15.87 10.31
N LEU A 12 16.11 -15.34 10.34
CA LEU A 12 16.51 -14.23 9.47
C LEU A 12 16.40 -14.55 7.98
N GLU A 13 16.75 -15.78 7.57
CA GLU A 13 16.74 -16.17 6.15
C GLU A 13 15.31 -16.29 5.63
N LYS A 14 14.46 -17.04 6.33
CA LYS A 14 13.05 -17.20 5.97
C LYS A 14 12.33 -15.86 5.95
N ASN A 15 12.62 -15.02 6.94
CA ASN A 15 12.03 -13.69 7.06
C ASN A 15 12.46 -12.79 5.90
N ALA A 16 13.73 -12.81 5.51
CA ALA A 16 14.20 -12.06 4.33
C ALA A 16 13.52 -12.54 3.03
N GLN A 17 13.32 -13.86 2.85
CA GLN A 17 12.58 -14.41 1.71
C GLN A 17 11.12 -13.95 1.70
N ASN A 18 10.43 -14.04 2.84
CA ASN A 18 9.05 -13.58 3.00
C ASN A 18 8.91 -12.09 2.70
N ARG A 19 9.81 -11.25 3.23
CA ARG A 19 9.79 -9.80 2.98
C ARG A 19 10.01 -9.47 1.50
N ARG A 20 10.96 -10.13 0.83
CA ARG A 20 11.19 -9.95 -0.62
C ARG A 20 9.93 -10.25 -1.44
N LEU A 21 9.31 -11.41 -1.21
CA LEU A 21 8.08 -11.78 -1.91
C LEU A 21 6.94 -10.79 -1.62
N PHE A 22 6.77 -10.43 -0.35
CA PHE A 22 5.76 -9.47 0.07
C PHE A 22 5.95 -8.09 -0.62
N TYR A 23 7.17 -7.56 -0.63
CA TYR A 23 7.47 -6.29 -1.28
C TYR A 23 7.21 -6.33 -2.79
N GLN A 24 7.54 -7.44 -3.46
CA GLN A 24 7.26 -7.63 -4.87
C GLN A 24 5.75 -7.62 -5.16
N LEU A 25 4.97 -8.38 -4.39
CA LEU A 25 3.52 -8.48 -4.57
C LEU A 25 2.81 -7.17 -4.27
N VAL A 26 3.16 -6.49 -3.17
CA VAL A 26 2.61 -5.16 -2.83
C VAL A 26 2.98 -4.15 -3.91
N GLY A 27 4.21 -4.16 -4.41
CA GLY A 27 4.62 -3.29 -5.51
C GLY A 27 3.81 -3.50 -6.78
N ALA A 28 3.54 -4.75 -7.15
CA ALA A 28 2.70 -5.09 -8.30
C ALA A 28 1.24 -4.64 -8.11
N PHE A 29 0.67 -4.92 -6.93
CA PHE A 29 -0.69 -4.51 -6.58
C PHE A 29 -0.87 -2.99 -6.64
N LEU A 30 0.04 -2.22 -6.05
CA LEU A 30 -0.04 -0.76 -6.05
C LEU A 30 0.09 -0.17 -7.46
N ARG A 31 0.90 -0.78 -8.34
CA ARG A 31 0.96 -0.37 -9.76
C ARG A 31 -0.37 -0.61 -10.47
N MET A 32 -0.91 -1.82 -10.35
CA MET A 32 -2.20 -2.19 -10.94
C MET A 32 -3.31 -1.26 -10.46
N PHE A 33 -3.33 -0.94 -9.16
CA PHE A 33 -4.29 -0.01 -8.60
C PHE A 33 -4.19 1.40 -9.21
N VAL A 34 -2.98 1.90 -9.44
CA VAL A 34 -2.79 3.18 -10.16
C VAL A 34 -3.29 3.10 -11.59
N GLU A 35 -2.95 2.03 -12.31
CA GLU A 35 -3.45 1.79 -13.67
C GLU A 35 -4.98 1.78 -13.73
N LEU A 36 -5.64 1.13 -12.77
CA LEU A 36 -7.11 1.10 -12.67
C LEU A 36 -7.74 2.49 -12.46
N ASN A 37 -7.08 3.38 -11.72
CA ASN A 37 -7.57 4.75 -11.51
C ASN A 37 -7.33 5.68 -12.70
N ASN A 38 -6.43 5.28 -13.61
CA ASN A 38 -6.08 6.05 -14.81
C ASN A 38 -6.84 5.59 -16.07
N LEU A 39 -7.71 4.58 -15.96
CA LEU A 39 -8.54 4.15 -17.08
C LEU A 39 -9.53 5.24 -17.49
N GLU A 40 -9.60 5.54 -18.79
CA GLU A 40 -10.60 6.48 -19.34
C GLU A 40 -12.04 6.05 -19.03
N LYS A 41 -12.27 4.73 -18.99
CA LYS A 41 -13.54 4.12 -18.63
C LYS A 41 -13.36 3.20 -17.42
N PRO A 42 -13.99 3.53 -16.27
CA PRO A 42 -13.95 2.66 -15.10
C PRO A 42 -14.53 1.27 -15.39
N ILE A 43 -13.82 0.23 -14.96
CA ILE A 43 -14.27 -1.17 -15.08
C ILE A 43 -14.83 -1.73 -13.77
N TYR A 44 -14.60 -1.03 -12.65
CA TYR A 44 -15.14 -1.35 -11.33
C TYR A 44 -16.13 -0.27 -10.90
N SER A 45 -17.12 -0.68 -10.10
CA SER A 45 -18.02 0.26 -9.42
C SER A 45 -17.27 1.13 -8.43
N LYS A 46 -17.89 2.24 -8.02
CA LYS A 46 -17.33 3.13 -6.98
C LYS A 46 -17.09 2.40 -5.66
N GLU A 47 -17.95 1.45 -5.31
CA GLU A 47 -17.86 0.70 -4.07
C GLU A 47 -16.70 -0.32 -4.12
N GLU A 48 -16.54 -1.04 -5.23
CA GLU A 48 -15.39 -1.94 -5.44
C GLU A 48 -14.07 -1.15 -5.44
N MET A 49 -14.01 -0.01 -6.13
CA MET A 49 -12.83 0.86 -6.11
C MET A 49 -12.51 1.38 -4.71
N ARG A 50 -13.53 1.64 -3.88
CA ARG A 50 -13.35 2.04 -2.48
C ARG A 50 -12.69 0.93 -1.65
N GLN A 51 -13.08 -0.32 -1.87
CA GLN A 51 -12.48 -1.48 -1.19
C GLN A 51 -11.03 -1.69 -1.63
N ILE A 52 -10.76 -1.67 -2.93
CA ILE A 52 -9.40 -1.79 -3.48
C ILE A 52 -8.50 -0.67 -2.94
N LYS A 53 -9.02 0.57 -2.83
CA LYS A 53 -8.29 1.69 -2.25
C LYS A 53 -7.92 1.46 -0.78
N GLN A 54 -8.83 0.90 0.03
CA GLN A 54 -8.55 0.57 1.43
C GLN A 54 -7.46 -0.49 1.55
N GLU A 55 -7.50 -1.53 0.71
CA GLU A 55 -6.44 -2.54 0.65
C GLU A 55 -5.10 -1.94 0.23
N ALA A 56 -5.09 -1.06 -0.77
CA ALA A 56 -3.89 -0.35 -1.21
C ALA A 56 -3.27 0.48 -0.08
N GLN A 57 -4.08 1.21 0.69
CA GLN A 57 -3.63 1.95 1.87
C GLN A 57 -3.06 1.02 2.94
N PHE A 58 -3.78 -0.07 3.25
CA PHE A 58 -3.36 -1.05 4.25
C PHE A 58 -2.01 -1.68 3.91
N TYR A 59 -1.87 -2.26 2.72
CA TYR A 59 -0.64 -2.94 2.32
C TYR A 59 0.53 -1.98 2.17
N ARG A 60 0.26 -0.74 1.74
CA ARG A 60 1.26 0.32 1.69
C ARG A 60 1.79 0.67 3.08
N HIS A 61 0.89 0.81 4.05
CA HIS A 61 1.26 1.05 5.44
C HIS A 61 2.03 -0.14 6.03
N LEU A 62 1.55 -1.36 5.79
CA LEU A 62 2.18 -2.59 6.27
C LEU A 62 3.60 -2.77 5.68
N GLN A 63 3.79 -2.47 4.40
CA GLN A 63 5.11 -2.47 3.75
C GLN A 63 6.08 -1.49 4.41
N LYS A 64 5.63 -0.26 4.69
CA LYS A 64 6.44 0.73 5.41
C LYS A 64 6.80 0.26 6.82
N MET A 65 5.82 -0.26 7.56
CA MET A 65 6.00 -0.73 8.92
C MET A 65 6.99 -1.91 8.99
N ILE A 66 6.86 -2.89 8.10
CA ILE A 66 7.79 -4.03 8.02
C ILE A 66 9.19 -3.56 7.66
N GLY A 67 9.35 -2.68 6.65
CA GLY A 67 10.67 -2.16 6.27
C GLY A 67 11.38 -1.44 7.41
N LEU A 68 10.65 -0.63 8.19
CA LEU A 68 11.20 0.05 9.37
C LEU A 68 11.66 -0.94 10.45
N ASN A 69 10.88 -2.00 10.71
CA ASN A 69 11.20 -2.98 11.75
C ASN A 69 12.28 -3.98 11.31
N SER A 70 12.38 -4.29 10.02
CA SER A 70 13.43 -5.17 9.49
C SER A 70 14.75 -4.45 9.24
N GLY A 71 14.75 -3.11 9.21
CA GLY A 71 15.90 -2.30 8.79
C GLY A 71 16.08 -2.26 7.27
N ASP A 72 15.13 -2.81 6.49
CA ASP A 72 15.19 -2.77 5.03
C ASP A 72 14.79 -1.38 4.51
N SER A 73 15.55 -0.88 3.53
CA SER A 73 15.09 0.23 2.71
C SER A 73 14.08 -0.28 1.69
N VAL A 74 12.78 -0.01 1.90
CA VAL A 74 11.77 -0.20 0.86
C VAL A 74 11.98 0.89 -0.19
N ASP A 75 12.68 0.55 -1.27
CA ASP A 75 13.08 1.56 -2.26
C ASP A 75 11.89 2.02 -3.12
N LEU A 76 11.36 3.19 -2.75
CA LEU A 76 10.29 3.88 -3.47
C LEU A 76 10.78 4.47 -4.80
N LYS A 77 12.10 4.49 -5.07
CA LYS A 77 12.66 5.02 -6.31
C LYS A 77 12.19 4.25 -7.54
N SER A 78 11.78 3.00 -7.37
CA SER A 78 11.21 2.15 -8.42
C SER A 78 9.82 2.58 -8.92
N TYR A 79 9.12 3.47 -8.20
CA TYR A 79 7.80 3.96 -8.62
C TYR A 79 7.93 5.18 -9.53
N SER A 80 7.10 5.23 -10.59
CA SER A 80 6.96 6.41 -11.44
C SER A 80 6.44 7.60 -10.63
N GLU A 81 6.68 8.83 -11.12
CA GLU A 81 6.21 10.03 -10.43
C GLU A 81 4.69 10.04 -10.25
N GLU A 82 3.96 9.62 -11.28
CA GLU A 82 2.50 9.52 -11.27
C GLU A 82 2.01 8.53 -10.22
N MET A 83 2.63 7.34 -10.14
CA MET A 83 2.31 6.35 -9.12
C MET A 83 2.52 6.91 -7.71
N ARG A 84 3.62 7.63 -7.47
CA ARG A 84 3.88 8.27 -6.18
C ARG A 84 2.82 9.32 -5.84
N ARG A 85 2.45 10.19 -6.79
CA ARG A 85 1.42 11.22 -6.57
C ARG A 85 0.08 10.61 -6.17
N ILE A 86 -0.35 9.57 -6.89
CA ILE A 86 -1.64 8.90 -6.64
C ILE A 86 -1.63 8.22 -5.26
N LEU A 87 -0.56 7.49 -4.94
CA LEU A 87 -0.41 6.86 -3.62
C LEU A 87 -0.38 7.90 -2.49
N ASP A 88 0.35 8.99 -2.66
CA ASP A 88 0.43 10.07 -1.66
C ASP A 88 -0.93 10.75 -1.45
N ALA A 89 -1.70 10.96 -2.52
CA ALA A 89 -3.05 11.50 -2.42
C ALA A 89 -3.97 10.58 -1.59
N TYR A 90 -3.84 9.27 -1.73
CA TYR A 90 -4.62 8.32 -0.94
C TYR A 90 -4.15 8.18 0.50
N ILE A 91 -2.86 8.27 0.76
CA ILE A 91 -2.32 8.27 2.14
C ILE A 91 -2.74 9.55 2.89
N LYS A 92 -2.88 10.68 2.20
CA LYS A 92 -3.36 11.94 2.80
C LYS A 92 -4.88 12.01 2.97
N ALA A 93 -5.63 11.29 2.14
CA ALA A 93 -7.10 11.32 2.17
C ALA A 93 -7.73 10.63 3.39
N THR A 94 -6.96 9.99 4.27
CA THR A 94 -7.46 9.38 5.52
C THR A 94 -7.76 10.38 6.63
N ASP A 95 -7.45 11.67 6.46
CA ASP A 95 -7.79 12.74 7.42
C ASP A 95 -9.00 13.60 7.00
N SER A 96 -9.87 13.10 6.12
CA SER A 96 -11.19 13.73 5.96
C SER A 96 -12.17 13.03 6.89
N GLU A 97 -12.10 13.37 8.18
CA GLU A 97 -13.29 13.30 9.03
C GLU A 97 -14.39 14.11 8.32
N VAL A 98 -15.57 13.53 8.19
CA VAL A 98 -16.76 14.28 7.78
C VAL A 98 -17.06 15.26 8.92
N LEU A 99 -16.47 16.45 8.86
CA LEU A 99 -16.85 17.56 9.71
C LEU A 99 -18.11 18.18 9.09
N PHE A 100 -19.24 17.88 9.72
CA PHE A 100 -20.58 18.48 9.57
C PHE A 100 -21.48 17.99 8.43
N GLN A 101 -22.55 17.28 8.83
CA GLN A 101 -23.87 17.46 8.22
C GLN A 101 -24.48 18.72 8.80
N ILE A 102 -24.84 19.67 7.94
CA ILE A 102 -25.63 20.85 8.29
C ILE A 102 -27.09 20.40 8.25
N GLU A 103 -27.78 20.44 9.39
CA GLU A 103 -29.25 20.50 9.47
C GLU A 103 -29.73 21.95 9.35
#